data_AF-A0A5J4QS94-F1
#
_entry.id   AF-A0A5J4QS94-F1
#
_cell.length_a   1.000
_cell.length_b   1.000
_cell.length_c   1.000
_cell.angle_alpha   90.00
_cell.angle_beta   90.00
_cell.angle_gamma   90.00
#
_symmetry.space_group_name_H-M   'P 1'
#
loop_
_entity.id
_entity.type
_entity.pdbx_description
1 polymer ?
#
loop_
_entity_poly.entity_id
_entity_poly.type
_entity_poly.pdbx_seq_one_letter_code
_entity_poly.pdbx_strand_id
1 'polypeptide(L)'
;MIFQKTASQIDKLIQCELPDPAKEKEYYDLVVTHQIHGPCLLGDPRCWKHGKCSKGFPKKYQEQTVFIADGYPSYRRRNQGITFKKGGKEYGNEW
;
A
#
# COMPACT_ATOMS: atom_id res chain seq x y z
N MET A 1 20.65 2.56 24.14
CA MET A 1 19.84 1.38 23.73
C MET A 1 18.89 1.83 22.64
N ILE A 2 19.10 1.39 21.40
CA ILE A 2 18.20 1.73 20.28
C ILE A 2 17.09 0.68 20.31
N PHE A 3 15.86 1.09 20.60
CA PHE A 3 14.70 0.20 20.50
C PHE A 3 14.48 -0.16 19.03
N GLN A 4 15.07 -1.27 18.59
CA GLN A 4 14.78 -1.83 17.28
C GLN A 4 13.37 -2.43 17.35
N LYS A 5 12.40 -1.77 16.72
CA LYS A 5 11.03 -2.28 16.64
C LYS A 5 11.05 -3.57 15.83
N THR A 6 10.32 -4.58 16.27
CA THR A 6 10.15 -5.82 15.50
C THR A 6 9.19 -5.60 14.33
N ALA A 7 9.22 -6.49 13.33
CA ALA A 7 8.30 -6.45 12.20
C ALA A 7 6.84 -6.43 12.66
N SER A 8 6.50 -7.26 13.66
CA SER A 8 5.14 -7.30 14.24
C SER A 8 4.74 -5.99 14.93
N GLN A 9 5.68 -5.30 15.59
CA GLN A 9 5.39 -3.99 16.18
C GLN A 9 5.14 -2.93 15.11
N ILE A 10 5.87 -2.98 13.99
CA ILE A 10 5.65 -2.10 12.84
C ILE A 10 4.31 -2.40 12.18
N ASP A 11 3.95 -3.66 11.98
CA ASP A 11 2.68 -4.06 11.36
C ASP A 11 1.45 -3.58 12.15
N LYS A 12 1.58 -3.41 13.47
CA LYS A 12 0.51 -2.84 14.33
C LYS A 12 0.38 -1.32 14.19
N LEU A 13 1.44 -0.64 13.77
CA LEU A 13 1.49 0.82 13.63
C LEU A 13 1.22 1.28 12.20
N ILE A 14 1.65 0.47 11.22
CA ILE A 14 1.57 0.78 9.79
C ILE A 14 0.96 -0.43 9.10
N GLN A 15 -0.28 -0.28 8.65
CA GLN A 15 -0.97 -1.25 7.82
C GLN A 15 -0.98 -0.77 6.37
N CYS A 16 -0.34 -1.54 5.49
CA CYS A 16 -0.39 -1.34 4.03
C CYS A 16 -1.34 -2.36 3.39
N GLU A 17 -2.49 -2.60 4.02
CA GLU A 17 -3.48 -3.60 3.61
C GLU A 17 -4.84 -2.92 3.42
N LEU A 18 -5.59 -3.34 2.41
CA LEU A 18 -6.98 -2.95 2.23
C LEU A 18 -7.83 -3.60 3.34
N PRO A 19 -8.62 -2.82 4.09
CA PRO A 19 -9.55 -3.39 5.06
C PRO A 19 -10.61 -4.27 4.38
N ASP A 20 -11.10 -5.27 5.10
CA ASP A 20 -12.17 -6.15 4.59
C ASP A 20 -13.49 -5.37 4.50
N PRO A 21 -14.03 -5.08 3.30
CA PRO A 21 -15.22 -4.26 3.16
C PRO A 21 -16.47 -4.93 3.77
N ALA A 22 -16.47 -6.25 3.99
CA ALA A 22 -17.57 -6.94 4.65
C ALA A 22 -17.58 -6.74 6.16
N LYS A 23 -16.43 -6.41 6.78
CA LYS A 23 -16.28 -6.22 8.22
C LYS A 23 -16.08 -4.76 8.62
N GLU A 24 -15.34 -4.02 7.80
CA GLU A 24 -14.80 -2.69 8.12
C GLU A 24 -15.06 -1.72 6.97
N LYS A 25 -16.31 -1.66 6.49
CA LYS A 25 -16.69 -0.87 5.30
C LYS A 25 -16.25 0.60 5.38
N GLU A 26 -16.48 1.26 6.51
CA GLU A 26 -16.12 2.68 6.68
C GLU A 26 -14.61 2.89 6.57
N TYR A 27 -13.83 2.00 7.17
CA TYR A 27 -12.37 2.09 7.12
C TYR A 27 -11.86 1.79 5.71
N TYR A 28 -12.42 0.79 5.03
CA TYR A 28 -12.16 0.52 3.63
C TYR A 28 -12.42 1.75 2.74
N ASP A 29 -13.57 2.40 2.90
CA ASP A 29 -13.94 3.59 2.13
C ASP A 29 -12.95 4.75 2.38
N LEU A 30 -12.53 4.95 3.63
CA LEU A 30 -11.52 5.96 4.00
C LEU A 30 -10.17 5.67 3.36
N VAL A 31 -9.69 4.42 3.43
CA VAL A 31 -8.42 3.99 2.80
C VAL A 31 -8.46 4.20 1.30
N VAL A 32 -9.51 3.72 0.61
CA VAL A 32 -9.66 3.86 -0.85
C VAL A 32 -9.74 5.33 -1.27
N THR A 33 -10.39 6.17 -0.47
CA THR A 33 -10.58 7.59 -0.81
C THR A 33 -9.33 8.43 -0.54
N HIS A 34 -8.66 8.22 0.60
CA HIS A 34 -7.64 9.15 1.10
C HIS A 34 -6.21 8.60 0.99
N GLN A 35 -6.02 7.30 1.17
CA GLN A 35 -4.69 6.68 1.12
C GLN A 35 -4.33 6.25 -0.30
N ILE A 36 -5.33 5.94 -1.13
CA ILE A 36 -5.15 5.46 -2.48
C ILE A 36 -5.50 6.55 -3.49
N HIS A 37 -4.48 7.20 -4.04
CA HIS A 37 -4.65 8.15 -5.14
C HIS A 37 -5.25 7.51 -6.40
N GLY A 38 -5.23 6.18 -6.49
CA GLY A 38 -5.67 5.39 -7.63
C GLY A 38 -4.48 5.00 -8.50
N PRO A 39 -4.73 4.25 -9.59
CA PRO A 39 -3.69 3.91 -10.56
C PRO A 39 -2.91 5.16 -10.94
N CYS A 40 -1.58 5.05 -10.91
CA CYS A 40 -0.72 6.04 -11.52
C CYS A 40 -1.04 6.06 -13.01
N LEU A 41 -1.85 7.03 -13.44
CA LEU A 41 -2.13 7.20 -14.85
C LEU A 41 -0.81 7.53 -15.56
N LEU A 42 -0.58 6.88 -16.69
CA LEU A 42 0.58 7.15 -17.54
C LEU A 42 0.61 8.66 -17.83
N GLY A 43 1.65 9.36 -17.39
CA GLY A 43 1.78 10.81 -17.56
C GLY A 43 1.14 11.67 -16.46
N ASP A 44 0.64 11.11 -15.36
CA ASP A 44 0.18 11.91 -14.22
C ASP A 44 1.35 12.72 -13.62
N PRO A 45 1.32 14.06 -13.70
CA PRO A 45 2.45 14.90 -13.28
C PRO A 45 2.76 14.79 -11.78
N ARG A 46 1.81 14.30 -10.96
CA ARG A 46 1.98 14.19 -9.50
C ARG A 46 2.91 13.06 -9.11
N CYS A 47 3.00 12.00 -9.92
CA CYS A 47 3.79 10.82 -9.55
C CYS A 47 4.56 10.18 -10.71
N TRP A 48 4.20 10.42 -11.97
CA TRP A 48 4.84 9.79 -13.12
C TRP A 48 6.12 10.54 -13.51
N LYS A 49 7.29 9.89 -13.34
CA LYS A 49 8.61 10.45 -13.67
C LYS A 49 9.48 9.38 -14.34
N HIS A 50 10.19 9.73 -15.41
CA HIS A 50 11.09 8.81 -16.13
C HIS A 50 10.44 7.47 -16.52
N GLY A 51 9.20 7.50 -16.99
CA GLY A 51 8.48 6.30 -17.44
C GLY A 51 7.96 5.39 -16.32
N LYS A 52 8.00 5.81 -15.05
CA LYS A 52 7.47 5.03 -13.92
C LYS A 52 6.88 5.91 -12.82
N CYS A 53 6.12 5.31 -11.91
CA CYS A 53 5.74 5.99 -10.68
C CYS A 53 6.97 6.26 -9.81
N SER A 54 7.22 7.53 -9.49
CA SER A 54 8.29 7.98 -8.59
C SER A 54 8.18 7.44 -7.17
N LYS A 55 6.98 7.04 -6.73
CA LYS A 55 6.74 6.36 -5.44
C LYS A 55 6.89 4.83 -5.53
N GLY A 56 7.09 4.30 -6.73
CA GLY A 56 7.31 2.86 -6.98
C GLY A 56 6.03 2.01 -6.94
N PHE A 57 4.88 2.57 -7.35
CA PHE A 57 3.65 1.81 -7.56
C PHE A 57 3.56 1.23 -8.98
N PRO A 58 2.93 0.06 -9.16
CA PRO A 58 2.41 -0.81 -8.09
C PRO A 58 3.53 -1.46 -7.26
N LYS A 59 3.30 -1.63 -5.97
CA LYS A 59 4.25 -2.26 -5.02
C LYS A 59 4.16 -3.78 -5.14
N LYS A 60 5.28 -4.48 -4.92
CA LYS A 60 5.25 -5.94 -4.81
C LYS A 60 4.47 -6.35 -3.56
N TYR A 61 3.73 -7.45 -3.64
CA TYR A 61 3.20 -8.09 -2.45
C TYR A 61 4.32 -8.62 -1.56
N GLN A 62 4.07 -8.59 -0.26
CA GLN A 62 5.03 -8.91 0.77
C GLN A 62 4.31 -9.50 1.99
N GLU A 63 4.61 -10.74 2.34
CA GLU A 63 3.92 -11.45 3.43
C GLU A 63 4.26 -10.92 4.83
N GLN A 64 5.39 -10.24 4.99
CA GLN A 64 5.86 -9.71 6.27
C GLN A 64 6.71 -8.46 6.10
N THR A 65 6.70 -7.58 7.10
CA THR A 65 7.59 -6.42 7.11
C THR A 65 9.06 -6.88 7.17
N VAL A 66 9.88 -6.39 6.23
CA VAL A 66 11.32 -6.67 6.18
C VAL A 66 12.08 -5.37 6.35
N PHE A 67 13.00 -5.36 7.33
CA PHE A 67 13.95 -4.26 7.50
C PHE A 67 15.05 -4.38 6.46
N ILE A 68 15.25 -3.32 5.68
CA ILE A 68 16.33 -3.20 4.72
C ILE A 68 17.44 -2.33 5.32
N ALA A 69 18.70 -2.66 5.03
CA ALA A 69 19.86 -2.08 5.70
C ALA A 69 19.93 -0.55 5.62
N ASP A 70 19.54 0.05 4.50
CA ASP A 70 19.72 1.49 4.22
C ASP A 70 18.43 2.20 3.79
N GLY A 71 17.29 1.82 4.35
CA GLY A 71 16.04 2.46 3.94
C GLY A 71 14.84 2.21 4.85
N TYR A 72 13.69 2.71 4.40
CA TYR A 72 12.41 2.43 5.04
C TYR A 72 12.10 0.93 4.96
N PRO A 73 11.50 0.34 6.02
CA PRO A 73 11.07 -1.05 5.97
C PRO A 73 10.20 -1.32 4.74
N SER A 74 10.41 -2.47 4.11
CA SER A 74 9.44 -2.99 3.15
C SER A 74 8.27 -3.56 3.94
N TYR A 75 7.21 -2.78 4.08
CA TYR A 75 6.04 -3.14 4.88
C TYR A 75 5.30 -4.37 4.34
N ARG A 76 4.62 -5.08 5.25
CA ARG A 76 3.68 -6.14 4.90
C ARG A 76 2.56 -5.61 4.01
N ARG A 77 2.34 -6.31 2.89
CA ARG A 77 1.33 -6.03 1.87
C ARG A 77 0.88 -7.35 1.27
N ARG A 78 -0.04 -8.05 1.93
CA ARG A 78 -0.53 -9.36 1.46
C ARG A 78 -1.52 -9.22 0.32
N ASN A 79 -1.57 -10.23 -0.55
CA ASN A 79 -2.65 -10.36 -1.51
C ASN A 79 -3.81 -11.13 -0.87
N GLN A 80 -4.81 -10.39 -0.38
CA GLN A 80 -5.99 -10.96 0.29
C GLN A 80 -7.18 -11.14 -0.67
N GLY A 81 -7.00 -10.88 -1.97
CA GLY A 81 -8.08 -10.88 -2.96
C GLY A 81 -9.06 -9.70 -2.80
N ILE A 82 -8.80 -8.77 -1.88
CA ILE A 82 -9.58 -7.54 -1.73
C ILE A 82 -9.14 -6.54 -2.78
N THR A 83 -10.12 -5.96 -3.46
CA THR A 83 -9.93 -5.03 -4.57
C THR A 83 -10.78 -3.78 -4.38
N PHE A 84 -10.39 -2.70 -5.06
CA PHE A 84 -11.18 -1.47 -5.15
C PHE A 84 -11.36 -1.04 -6.61
N LYS A 85 -12.45 -0.30 -6.89
CA LYS A 85 -12.74 0.22 -8.23
C LYS A 85 -12.42 1.70 -8.32
N LYS A 86 -11.69 2.11 -9.37
CA LYS A 86 -11.39 3.52 -9.67
C LYS A 86 -11.29 3.73 -11.18
N GLY A 87 -12.05 4.68 -11.73
CA GLY A 87 -12.06 4.93 -13.18
C GLY A 87 -12.47 3.70 -14.02
N GLY A 88 -13.44 2.92 -13.54
CA GLY A 88 -13.98 1.74 -14.25
C GLY A 88 -13.09 0.50 -14.26
N LYS A 89 -11.93 0.55 -13.58
CA LYS A 89 -11.00 -0.58 -13.44
C LYS A 89 -10.88 -1.01 -11.99
N GLU A 90 -10.46 -2.25 -11.80
CA GLU A 90 -10.28 -2.90 -10.51
C GLU A 90 -8.79 -3.05 -10.18
N TYR A 91 -8.44 -2.80 -8.93
CA TYR A 91 -7.07 -2.73 -8.45
C TYR A 91 -6.96 -3.45 -7.11
N GLY A 92 -5.85 -4.13 -6.88
CA GLY A 92 -5.59 -4.79 -5.61
C GLY A 92 -4.78 -3.93 -4.66
N ASN A 93 -4.37 -4.57 -3.57
CA ASN A 93 -3.56 -3.99 -2.52
C ASN A 93 -2.12 -3.67 -2.96
N GLU A 94 -1.75 -3.78 -4.23
CA GLU A 94 -0.49 -3.31 -4.79
C GLU A 94 -0.46 -1.80 -5.09
N TRP A 95 -1.61 -1.13 -5.06
CA TRP A 95 -1.77 0.31 -5.34
C TRP A 95 -1.88 1.19 -4.08
#